data_AF-A0A420EEA2-F1
#
_entry.id   AF-A0A420EEA2-F1
#
_cell.length_a   1.000
_cell.length_b   1.000
_cell.length_c   1.000
_cell.angle_alpha   90.00
_cell.angle_beta   90.00
_cell.angle_gamma   90.00
#
_symmetry.space_group_name_H-M   'P 1'
#
loop_
_entity.id
_entity.type
_entity.pdbx_description
1 polymer ?
#
loop_
_entity_poly.entity_id
_entity_poly.type
_entity_poly.pdbx_seq_one_letter_code
_entity_poly.pdbx_strand_id
1 'polypeptide(L)'
;QATRHLNARRYLFVQLTGASLTNTRHPLAFPNAGDKNDYLFAFHGGLSTPLRQALHDYARALLRSHSIDEPLTWAPPGHCVTGLTLPGREPDDIDLAAVDQLINRQRLTASAAAVMLGVTTEHVRYAISQLHRPGKHNGRNTPPASRRLRERATALLTAEFFRREYQDAGKNLRTIEAETGIHRKLLAKHAKAHGIELTDLRTLNKPVPLDPDWLREQTEVHQRSATDIAAEVELTPETVRRNLIRFNIARRPQGFAGMPSHGRTHPDLPQEIRRAVEGPPHGWLRLRRFQQIIGYPSINVASRAIKVSAATLTAQIAKLEADIGKSLLNRGRPRHPMTPTEDGHALLAMLGHPRAAELLDRYAKPLRGWRPDDPRRDRTTQRQ
;
A
#
# COMPACT_ATOMS: atom_id res chain seq x y z
N GLN A 1 4.80 -13.68 17.70
CA GLN A 1 6.29 -13.65 17.64
C GLN A 1 6.93 -14.83 18.39
N ALA A 2 6.31 -15.36 19.46
CA ALA A 2 6.84 -16.49 20.25
C ALA A 2 7.11 -17.77 19.43
N THR A 3 6.19 -18.18 18.56
CA THR A 3 6.30 -19.42 17.76
C THR A 3 7.50 -19.43 16.81
N ARG A 4 7.83 -18.28 16.20
CA ARG A 4 8.99 -18.18 15.29
C ARG A 4 10.32 -18.30 16.03
N HIS A 5 10.42 -17.73 17.23
CA HIS A 5 11.62 -17.86 18.06
C HIS A 5 11.78 -19.28 18.59
N LEU A 6 10.68 -19.93 18.99
CA LEU A 6 10.68 -21.35 19.36
C LEU A 6 11.20 -22.23 18.21
N ASN A 7 10.68 -22.02 16.99
CA ASN A 7 11.12 -22.79 15.83
C ASN A 7 12.57 -22.48 15.42
N ALA A 8 13.06 -21.25 15.61
CA ALA A 8 14.47 -20.94 15.43
C ALA A 8 15.36 -21.65 16.45
N ARG A 9 14.94 -21.74 17.72
CA ARG A 9 15.65 -22.52 18.75
C ARG A 9 15.67 -24.01 18.44
N ARG A 10 14.53 -24.57 18.00
CA ARG A 10 14.43 -25.96 17.50
C ARG A 10 15.40 -26.21 16.34
N TYR A 11 15.45 -25.30 15.38
CA TYR A 11 16.37 -25.37 14.25
C TYR A 11 17.83 -25.41 14.69
N LEU A 12 18.23 -24.44 15.52
CA LEU A 12 19.61 -24.37 16.03
C LEU A 12 19.96 -25.60 16.88
N PHE A 13 19.05 -26.07 17.73
CA PHE A 13 19.25 -27.27 18.55
C PHE A 13 19.54 -28.50 17.70
N VAL A 14 18.73 -28.75 16.66
CA VAL A 14 18.95 -29.88 15.74
C VAL A 14 20.28 -29.75 15.01
N GLN A 15 20.65 -28.56 14.56
CA GLN A 15 21.92 -28.34 13.86
C GLN A 15 23.14 -28.52 14.77
N LEU A 16 23.07 -28.06 16.02
CA LEU A 16 24.19 -28.12 16.95
C LEU A 16 24.39 -29.49 17.60
N THR A 17 23.33 -30.28 17.73
CA THR A 17 23.38 -31.54 18.51
C THR A 17 23.13 -32.79 17.68
N GLY A 18 22.62 -32.64 16.45
CA GLY A 18 22.10 -33.76 15.66
C GLY A 18 20.87 -34.46 16.28
N ALA A 19 20.35 -33.98 17.42
CA ALA A 19 19.31 -34.67 18.16
C ALA A 19 17.94 -34.52 17.50
N SER A 20 17.15 -35.59 17.56
CA SER A 20 15.75 -35.57 17.11
C SER A 20 14.85 -34.82 18.09
N LEU A 21 13.94 -34.00 17.54
CA LEU A 21 12.89 -33.30 18.29
C LEU A 21 11.67 -34.18 18.63
N THR A 22 11.76 -35.50 18.41
CA THR A 22 10.68 -36.44 18.76
C THR A 22 10.71 -36.90 20.22
N ASN A 23 11.81 -36.65 20.94
CA ASN A 23 11.90 -37.01 22.35
C ASN A 23 11.03 -36.06 23.20
N THR A 24 9.86 -36.54 23.62
CA THR A 24 8.84 -35.77 24.36
C THR A 24 9.32 -35.21 25.70
N ARG A 25 10.43 -35.74 26.27
CA ARG A 25 11.03 -35.22 27.51
C ARG A 25 11.79 -33.92 27.30
N HIS A 26 12.13 -33.57 26.07
CA HIS A 26 12.91 -32.37 25.76
C HIS A 26 12.00 -31.13 25.64
N PRO A 27 12.35 -29.96 26.21
CA PRO A 27 11.52 -28.75 26.14
C PRO A 27 11.26 -28.24 24.72
N LEU A 28 12.13 -28.58 23.76
CA LEU A 28 11.99 -28.20 22.35
C LEU A 28 11.25 -29.24 21.51
N ALA A 29 10.82 -30.36 22.10
CA ALA A 29 10.17 -31.45 21.37
C ALA A 29 8.90 -31.00 20.64
N PHE A 30 8.52 -31.74 19.60
CA PHE A 30 7.22 -31.58 18.98
C PHE A 30 6.15 -32.18 19.90
N PRO A 31 5.14 -31.40 20.34
CA PRO A 31 4.07 -31.90 21.19
C PRO A 31 3.14 -32.86 20.44
N ASN A 32 3.04 -32.74 19.12
CA ASN A 32 2.24 -33.61 18.26
C ASN A 32 2.73 -33.59 16.80
N ALA A 33 2.17 -34.49 15.98
CA ALA A 33 2.51 -34.60 14.55
C ALA A 33 2.13 -33.34 13.74
N GLY A 34 1.10 -32.60 14.16
CA GLY A 34 0.70 -31.33 13.54
C GLY A 34 1.78 -30.26 13.68
N ASP A 35 2.30 -30.03 14.88
CA ASP A 35 3.38 -29.07 15.14
C ASP A 35 4.67 -29.44 14.39
N LYS A 36 4.96 -30.75 14.28
CA LYS A 36 6.07 -31.24 13.44
C LYS A 36 5.87 -30.86 11.97
N ASN A 37 4.67 -31.09 11.42
CA ASN A 37 4.36 -30.73 10.04
C ASN A 37 4.44 -29.22 9.81
N ASP A 38 3.84 -28.42 10.69
CA ASP A 38 3.90 -26.95 10.60
C ASP A 38 5.35 -26.43 10.68
N TYR A 39 6.17 -27.01 11.57
CA TYR A 39 7.59 -26.70 11.64
C TYR A 39 8.31 -27.01 10.32
N LEU A 40 8.12 -28.21 9.76
CA LEU A 40 8.81 -28.63 8.55
C LEU A 40 8.36 -27.84 7.31
N PHE A 41 7.06 -27.58 7.15
CA PHE A 41 6.52 -26.90 5.98
C PHE A 41 6.62 -25.37 6.09
N ALA A 42 6.13 -24.79 7.18
CA ALA A 42 5.98 -23.34 7.30
C ALA A 42 7.26 -22.64 7.77
N PHE A 43 7.98 -23.24 8.72
CA PHE A 43 9.22 -22.66 9.24
C PHE A 43 10.43 -23.11 8.42
N HIS A 44 10.77 -24.40 8.46
CA HIS A 44 11.97 -24.94 7.83
C HIS A 44 11.95 -24.77 6.30
N GLY A 45 10.86 -25.17 5.65
CA GLY A 45 10.63 -24.89 4.23
C GLY A 45 10.52 -23.40 3.92
N GLY A 46 10.08 -22.56 4.87
CA GLY A 46 9.92 -21.12 4.66
C GLY A 46 11.20 -20.27 4.82
N LEU A 47 12.31 -20.85 5.29
CA LEU A 47 13.55 -20.13 5.56
C LEU A 47 14.19 -19.59 4.27
N SER A 48 14.38 -18.27 4.18
CA SER A 48 15.15 -17.68 3.09
C SER A 48 16.65 -17.99 3.25
N THR A 49 17.38 -18.03 2.14
CA THR A 49 18.84 -18.25 2.13
C THR A 49 19.57 -17.28 3.07
N PRO A 50 19.28 -15.95 3.07
CA PRO A 50 19.96 -15.03 3.98
C PRO A 50 19.65 -15.27 5.46
N LEU A 51 18.41 -15.70 5.78
CA LEU A 51 18.02 -15.96 7.16
C LEU A 51 18.65 -17.26 7.68
N ARG A 52 18.71 -18.29 6.83
CA ARG A 52 19.40 -19.54 7.11
C ARG A 52 20.89 -19.29 7.37
N GLN A 53 21.54 -18.50 6.50
CA GLN A 53 22.94 -18.11 6.69
C GLN A 53 23.15 -17.41 8.03
N ALA A 54 22.28 -16.45 8.40
CA ALA A 54 22.37 -15.77 9.68
C ALA A 54 22.21 -16.72 10.89
N LEU A 55 21.35 -17.73 10.79
CA LEU A 55 21.22 -18.76 11.84
C LEU A 55 22.46 -19.65 11.92
N HIS A 56 23.05 -20.02 10.78
CA HIS A 56 24.29 -20.79 10.73
C HIS A 56 25.48 -20.00 11.29
N ASP A 57 25.59 -18.72 10.97
CA ASP A 57 26.65 -17.86 11.50
C ASP A 57 26.51 -17.70 13.02
N TYR A 58 25.29 -17.56 13.53
CA TYR A 58 25.02 -17.57 14.96
C TYR A 58 25.42 -18.89 15.62
N ALA A 59 25.09 -20.02 15.01
CA ALA A 59 25.45 -21.33 15.54
C ALA A 59 26.98 -21.55 15.58
N ARG A 60 27.68 -21.16 14.51
CA ARG A 60 29.16 -21.20 14.47
C ARG A 60 29.79 -20.30 15.54
N ALA A 61 29.23 -19.11 15.76
CA ALA A 61 29.70 -18.22 16.82
C ALA A 61 29.49 -18.83 18.21
N LEU A 62 28.38 -19.54 18.42
CA LEU A 62 28.11 -20.27 19.65
C LEU A 62 29.16 -21.37 19.89
N LEU A 63 29.44 -22.21 18.90
CA LEU A 63 30.46 -23.27 18.99
C LEU A 63 31.84 -22.68 19.36
N ARG A 64 32.25 -21.60 18.68
CA ARG A 64 33.50 -20.89 18.97
C ARG A 64 33.55 -20.31 20.38
N SER A 65 32.45 -19.71 20.86
CA SER A 65 32.39 -19.17 22.22
C SER A 65 32.51 -20.23 23.31
N HIS A 66 32.18 -21.49 22.98
CA HIS A 66 32.33 -22.65 23.86
C HIS A 66 33.61 -23.46 23.59
N SER A 67 34.52 -22.95 22.74
CA SER A 67 35.77 -23.64 22.36
C SER A 67 35.55 -25.04 21.76
N ILE A 68 34.45 -25.21 21.01
CA ILE A 68 34.15 -26.45 20.27
C ILE A 68 34.63 -26.26 18.83
N ASP A 69 35.56 -27.12 18.38
CA ASP A 69 36.17 -27.08 17.03
C ASP A 69 35.40 -27.92 15.99
N GLU A 70 34.17 -28.31 16.30
CA GLU A 70 33.34 -29.09 15.39
C GLU A 70 32.65 -28.19 14.34
N PRO A 71 32.54 -28.65 13.08
CA PRO A 71 31.76 -27.94 12.08
C PRO A 71 30.26 -28.08 12.39
N LEU A 72 29.48 -27.04 12.07
CA LEU A 72 28.02 -27.02 12.28
C LEU A 72 27.30 -28.17 11.56
N THR A 73 27.80 -28.55 10.39
CA THR A 73 27.32 -29.70 9.62
C THR A 73 28.54 -30.51 9.24
N TRP A 74 28.53 -31.78 9.63
CA TRP A 74 29.57 -32.74 9.28
C TRP A 74 28.96 -33.85 8.43
N ALA A 75 29.65 -34.21 7.35
CA ALA A 75 29.41 -35.43 6.60
C ALA A 75 30.77 -36.15 6.48
N PRO A 76 30.79 -37.49 6.59
CA PRO A 76 32.02 -38.23 6.39
C PRO A 76 32.54 -37.96 4.96
N PRO A 77 33.84 -37.68 4.79
CA PRO A 77 34.42 -37.58 3.45
C PRO A 77 34.10 -38.84 2.62
N GLY A 78 33.80 -38.68 1.32
CA GLY A 78 33.37 -39.80 0.48
C GLY A 78 34.38 -40.95 0.39
N HIS A 79 35.68 -40.67 0.59
CA HIS A 79 36.71 -41.70 0.63
C HIS A 79 36.57 -42.64 1.85
N CYS A 80 35.93 -42.21 2.94
CA CYS A 80 35.70 -43.03 4.13
C CYS A 80 34.73 -44.19 3.90
N VAL A 81 33.91 -44.12 2.84
CA VAL A 81 32.92 -45.14 2.48
C VAL A 81 33.20 -45.77 1.11
N THR A 82 34.37 -45.50 0.53
CA THR A 82 34.76 -46.07 -0.76
C THR A 82 34.84 -47.59 -0.65
N GLY A 83 34.17 -48.30 -1.57
CA GLY A 83 34.10 -49.75 -1.59
C GLY A 83 32.95 -50.35 -0.76
N LEU A 84 32.15 -49.54 -0.08
CA LEU A 84 30.91 -49.99 0.57
C LEU A 84 29.73 -49.80 -0.38
N THR A 85 28.93 -50.85 -0.55
CA THR A 85 27.61 -50.75 -1.21
C THR A 85 26.60 -50.27 -0.17
N LEU A 86 26.46 -48.94 -0.04
CA LEU A 86 25.51 -48.34 0.88
C LEU A 86 24.08 -48.40 0.30
N PRO A 87 23.05 -48.73 1.12
CA PRO A 87 21.67 -48.69 0.67
C PRO A 87 21.20 -47.23 0.51
N GLY A 88 20.47 -46.97 -0.58
CA GLY A 88 19.89 -45.65 -0.86
C GLY A 88 20.59 -44.92 -2.01
N ARG A 89 20.08 -43.73 -2.32
CA ARG A 89 20.69 -42.84 -3.33
C ARG A 89 21.68 -41.89 -2.67
N GLU A 90 22.65 -41.43 -3.45
CA GLU A 90 23.56 -40.37 -3.00
C GLU A 90 22.76 -39.12 -2.59
N PRO A 91 23.14 -38.40 -1.51
CA PRO A 91 22.43 -37.20 -1.08
C PRO A 91 22.39 -36.10 -2.16
N ASP A 92 23.41 -36.04 -3.00
CA ASP A 92 23.55 -35.06 -4.07
C ASP A 92 22.86 -35.52 -5.39
N ASP A 93 22.39 -36.78 -5.45
CA ASP A 93 21.61 -37.33 -6.57
C ASP A 93 20.12 -36.94 -6.45
N ILE A 94 19.85 -35.63 -6.47
CA ILE A 94 18.49 -35.10 -6.49
C ILE A 94 18.41 -33.83 -7.34
N ASP A 95 17.46 -33.83 -8.28
CA ASP A 95 17.20 -32.67 -9.13
C ASP A 95 16.51 -31.55 -8.32
N LEU A 96 17.31 -30.59 -7.86
CA LEU A 96 16.84 -29.42 -7.11
C LEU A 96 15.86 -28.56 -7.94
N ALA A 97 15.98 -28.51 -9.27
CA ALA A 97 15.06 -27.75 -10.10
C ALA A 97 13.69 -28.43 -10.17
N ALA A 98 13.65 -29.76 -10.28
CA ALA A 98 12.42 -30.53 -10.18
C ALA A 98 11.78 -30.36 -8.78
N VAL A 99 12.56 -30.43 -7.70
CA VAL A 99 12.04 -30.19 -6.34
C VAL A 99 11.48 -28.77 -6.19
N ASP A 100 12.16 -27.74 -6.70
CA ASP A 100 11.64 -26.36 -6.69
C ASP A 100 10.30 -26.25 -7.43
N GLN A 101 10.21 -26.85 -8.63
CA GLN A 101 8.98 -26.85 -9.42
C GLN A 101 7.82 -27.51 -8.65
N LEU A 102 8.03 -28.70 -8.11
CA LEU A 102 6.98 -29.45 -7.41
C LEU A 102 6.52 -28.76 -6.13
N ILE A 103 7.47 -28.27 -5.32
CA ILE A 103 7.16 -27.70 -4.01
C ILE A 103 6.70 -26.25 -4.10
N ASN A 104 7.44 -25.39 -4.81
CA ASN A 104 7.18 -23.95 -4.81
C ASN A 104 6.18 -23.52 -5.89
N ARG A 105 6.19 -24.14 -7.08
CA ARG A 105 5.27 -23.78 -8.18
C ARG A 105 3.96 -24.58 -8.13
N GLN A 106 4.05 -25.89 -7.97
CA GLN A 106 2.87 -26.78 -7.96
C GLN A 106 2.26 -27.00 -6.57
N ARG A 107 2.91 -26.51 -5.50
CA ARG A 107 2.42 -26.56 -4.10
C ARG A 107 2.17 -27.98 -3.59
N LEU A 108 2.92 -28.96 -4.09
CA LEU A 108 2.81 -30.35 -3.62
C LEU A 108 3.48 -30.55 -2.26
N THR A 109 3.05 -31.59 -1.55
CA THR A 109 3.69 -32.03 -0.31
C THR A 109 5.01 -32.74 -0.60
N ALA A 110 5.91 -32.79 0.39
CA ALA A 110 7.18 -33.51 0.24
C ALA A 110 6.99 -35.00 -0.05
N SER A 111 5.94 -35.62 0.50
CA SER A 111 5.61 -37.03 0.21
C SER A 111 5.11 -37.24 -1.22
N ALA A 112 4.26 -36.34 -1.73
CA ALA A 112 3.79 -36.41 -3.12
C ALA A 112 4.94 -36.18 -4.11
N ALA A 113 5.81 -35.20 -3.83
CA ALA A 113 7.01 -34.97 -4.62
C ALA A 113 7.97 -36.18 -4.60
N ALA A 114 8.12 -36.83 -3.44
CA ALA A 114 8.95 -38.02 -3.30
C ALA A 114 8.46 -39.18 -4.18
N VAL A 115 7.14 -39.42 -4.21
CA VAL A 115 6.52 -40.43 -5.08
C VAL A 115 6.78 -40.13 -6.56
N MET A 116 6.59 -38.87 -6.98
CA MET A 116 6.79 -38.50 -8.40
C MET A 116 8.25 -38.53 -8.84
N LEU A 117 9.18 -38.27 -7.92
CA LEU A 117 10.61 -38.30 -8.21
C LEU A 117 11.25 -39.68 -7.99
N GLY A 118 10.50 -40.66 -7.47
CA GLY A 118 11.03 -41.99 -7.16
C GLY A 118 12.11 -41.97 -6.07
N VAL A 119 11.99 -41.06 -5.11
CA VAL A 119 12.94 -40.88 -4.00
C VAL A 119 12.25 -40.96 -2.64
N THR A 120 13.01 -40.96 -1.55
CA THR A 120 12.44 -40.95 -0.20
C THR A 120 11.92 -39.56 0.18
N THR A 121 10.98 -39.50 1.13
CA THR A 121 10.50 -38.21 1.67
C THR A 121 11.63 -37.41 2.35
N GLU A 122 12.60 -38.11 2.98
CA GLU A 122 13.76 -37.45 3.59
C GLU A 122 14.72 -36.88 2.54
N HIS A 123 14.92 -37.55 1.40
CA HIS A 123 15.68 -36.98 0.27
C HIS A 123 15.06 -35.66 -0.21
N VAL A 124 13.74 -35.60 -0.35
CA VAL A 124 13.05 -34.35 -0.73
C VAL A 124 13.19 -33.28 0.34
N ARG A 125 13.10 -33.65 1.63
CA ARG A 125 13.30 -32.69 2.75
C ARG A 125 14.73 -32.14 2.77
N TYR A 126 15.71 -33.00 2.53
CA TYR A 126 17.11 -32.60 2.37
C TYR A 126 17.26 -31.62 1.19
N ALA A 127 16.70 -31.94 0.02
CA ALA A 127 16.72 -31.05 -1.14
C ALA A 127 16.04 -29.70 -0.89
N ILE A 128 14.88 -29.68 -0.22
CA ILE A 128 14.20 -28.44 0.21
C ILE A 128 15.11 -27.56 1.06
N SER A 129 15.98 -28.19 1.87
CA SER A 129 16.98 -27.49 2.66
C SER A 129 18.10 -26.91 1.79
N GLN A 130 18.41 -27.46 0.62
CA GLN A 130 19.44 -26.91 -0.27
C GLN A 130 18.90 -25.88 -1.28
N LEU A 131 17.57 -25.77 -1.44
CA LEU A 131 16.96 -24.81 -2.35
C LEU A 131 17.34 -23.36 -2.04
N HIS A 132 17.84 -22.66 -3.05
CA HIS A 132 18.04 -21.23 -2.98
C HIS A 132 16.69 -20.50 -2.88
N ARG A 133 16.48 -19.78 -1.78
CA ARG A 133 15.26 -19.01 -1.51
C ARG A 133 15.66 -17.55 -1.30
N PRO A 134 15.48 -16.67 -2.30
CA PRO A 134 15.89 -15.27 -2.16
C PRO A 134 15.21 -14.64 -0.95
N GLY A 135 15.94 -13.79 -0.23
CA GLY A 135 15.35 -13.00 0.85
C GLY A 135 14.17 -12.21 0.29
N LYS A 136 13.02 -12.24 0.98
CA LYS A 136 11.94 -11.31 0.65
C LYS A 136 12.54 -9.90 0.68
N HIS A 137 12.46 -9.16 -0.44
CA HIS A 137 12.85 -7.76 -0.46
C HIS A 137 12.00 -7.02 0.56
N ASN A 138 12.61 -6.77 1.71
CA ASN A 138 11.98 -6.13 2.83
C ASN A 138 11.75 -4.66 2.45
N GLY A 139 10.51 -4.32 2.10
CA GLY A 139 10.14 -2.91 1.90
C GLY A 139 10.50 -2.09 3.14
N ARG A 140 10.82 -0.80 2.93
CA ARG A 140 11.35 0.17 3.93
C ARG A 140 10.61 0.20 5.29
N ASN A 141 9.39 -0.34 5.37
CA ASN A 141 8.53 -0.33 6.56
C ASN A 141 8.32 -1.71 7.24
N THR A 142 9.15 -2.71 6.97
CA THR A 142 8.99 -4.02 7.64
C THR A 142 9.62 -4.07 9.05
N PRO A 143 9.12 -4.94 9.95
CA PRO A 143 9.56 -5.02 11.35
C PRO A 143 11.08 -5.16 11.60
N PRO A 144 11.88 -5.90 10.80
CA PRO A 144 13.31 -6.01 11.04
C PRO A 144 14.11 -4.77 10.59
N ALA A 145 13.70 -4.09 9.52
CA ALA A 145 14.32 -2.84 9.08
C ALA A 145 14.08 -1.71 10.09
N SER A 146 12.86 -1.62 10.62
CA SER A 146 12.54 -0.66 11.69
C SER A 146 13.24 -0.99 13.01
N ARG A 147 13.49 -2.27 13.34
CA ARG A 147 14.32 -2.66 14.49
C ARG A 147 15.77 -2.19 14.33
N ARG A 148 16.40 -2.47 13.19
CA ARG A 148 17.78 -2.02 12.89
C ARG A 148 17.92 -0.51 12.89
N LEU A 149 16.94 0.21 12.35
CA LEU A 149 16.93 1.68 12.39
C LEU A 149 16.82 2.21 13.82
N ARG A 150 16.02 1.58 14.69
CA ARG A 150 15.93 1.93 16.11
C ARG A 150 17.23 1.62 16.86
N GLU A 151 17.84 0.47 16.61
CA GLU A 151 19.15 0.12 17.20
C GLU A 151 20.21 1.14 16.81
N ARG A 152 20.29 1.50 15.53
CA ARG A 152 21.19 2.55 15.03
C ARG A 152 20.88 3.93 15.63
N ALA A 153 19.60 4.28 15.75
CA ALA A 153 19.18 5.54 16.35
C ALA A 153 19.54 5.62 17.84
N THR A 154 19.36 4.54 18.60
CA THR A 154 19.78 4.49 20.01
C THR A 154 21.29 4.62 20.18
N ALA A 155 22.08 4.00 19.30
CA ALA A 155 23.54 4.09 19.36
C ALA A 155 24.07 5.49 19.01
N LEU A 156 23.41 6.19 18.07
CA LEU A 156 23.89 7.48 17.53
C LEU A 156 23.32 8.69 18.29
N LEU A 157 22.04 8.67 18.69
CA LEU A 157 21.33 9.81 19.26
C LEU A 157 21.50 9.92 20.77
N THR A 158 22.75 10.05 21.21
CA THR A 158 23.11 10.26 22.62
C THR A 158 22.89 11.73 23.04
N ALA A 159 22.90 12.00 24.35
CA ALA A 159 22.86 13.37 24.86
C ALA A 159 24.03 14.22 24.31
N GLU A 160 25.21 13.62 24.17
CA GLU A 160 26.41 14.26 23.61
C GLU A 160 26.23 14.64 22.14
N PHE A 161 25.59 13.77 21.36
CA PHE A 161 25.27 14.05 19.96
C PHE A 161 24.40 15.30 19.83
N PHE A 162 23.35 15.41 20.65
CA PHE A 162 22.48 16.59 20.60
C PHE A 162 23.15 17.84 21.15
N ARG A 163 24.00 17.76 22.18
CA ARG A 163 24.78 18.92 22.64
C ARG A 163 25.63 19.46 21.49
N ARG A 164 26.43 18.60 20.87
CA ARG A 164 27.31 18.98 19.76
C ARG A 164 26.55 19.47 18.52
N GLU A 165 25.58 18.71 18.02
CA GLU A 165 24.94 19.02 16.74
C GLU A 165 23.82 20.05 16.86
N TYR A 166 23.05 20.03 17.94
CA TYR A 166 21.86 20.89 18.11
C TYR A 166 22.17 22.15 18.92
N GLN A 167 22.90 22.05 20.04
CA GLN A 167 23.20 23.20 20.90
C GLN A 167 24.44 23.98 20.41
N ASP A 168 25.57 23.29 20.19
CA ASP A 168 26.84 23.95 19.86
C ASP A 168 26.89 24.36 18.37
N ALA A 169 26.48 23.46 17.47
CA ALA A 169 26.46 23.72 16.03
C ALA A 169 25.17 24.39 15.53
N GLY A 170 24.15 24.56 16.39
CA GLY A 170 22.89 25.22 16.06
C GLY A 170 22.07 24.55 14.95
N LYS A 171 22.32 23.28 14.61
CA LYS A 171 21.62 22.61 13.52
C LYS A 171 20.17 22.34 13.89
N ASN A 172 19.26 22.62 12.96
CA ASN A 172 17.85 22.25 13.13
C ASN A 172 17.63 20.75 12.85
N LEU A 173 16.53 20.20 13.36
CA LEU A 173 16.20 18.78 13.22
C LEU A 173 16.04 18.31 11.76
N ARG A 174 15.72 19.22 10.83
CA ARG A 174 15.61 18.89 9.40
C ARG A 174 16.98 18.67 8.77
N THR A 175 17.97 19.48 9.14
CA THR A 175 19.36 19.29 8.74
C THR A 175 19.90 17.97 9.30
N ILE A 176 19.65 17.70 10.59
CA ILE A 176 20.07 16.45 11.24
C ILE A 176 19.40 15.22 10.59
N GLU A 177 18.12 15.31 10.21
CA GLU A 177 17.41 14.25 9.49
C GLU A 177 18.04 13.97 8.11
N ALA A 178 18.43 15.01 7.38
CA ALA A 178 19.08 14.86 6.07
C ALA A 178 20.48 14.20 6.18
N GLU A 179 21.26 14.56 7.20
CA GLU A 179 22.61 14.03 7.42
C GLU A 179 22.60 12.59 7.96
N THR A 180 21.68 12.28 8.88
CA THR A 180 21.66 10.98 9.58
C THR A 180 20.74 9.95 8.91
N GLY A 181 19.79 10.42 8.09
CA GLY A 181 18.69 9.59 7.55
C GLY A 181 17.68 9.16 8.62
N ILE A 182 17.77 9.67 9.85
CA ILE A 182 16.85 9.33 10.94
C ILE A 182 15.69 10.33 10.95
N HIS A 183 14.47 9.81 10.87
CA HIS A 183 13.29 10.65 10.76
C HIS A 183 13.10 11.57 11.98
N ARG A 184 12.72 12.83 11.73
CA ARG A 184 12.54 13.90 12.75
C ARG A 184 11.75 13.52 14.00
N LYS A 185 10.72 12.68 13.85
CA LYS A 185 9.92 12.20 14.99
C LYS A 185 10.73 11.36 15.97
N LEU A 186 11.68 10.57 15.47
CA LEU A 186 12.56 9.75 16.29
C LEU A 186 13.66 10.59 16.94
N LEU A 187 14.22 11.57 16.21
CA LEU A 187 15.13 12.58 16.76
C LEU A 187 14.49 13.31 17.96
N ALA A 188 13.27 13.82 17.78
CA ALA A 188 12.55 14.52 18.85
C ALA A 188 12.27 13.65 20.08
N LYS A 189 11.92 12.36 19.85
CA LYS A 189 11.71 11.41 20.94
C LYS A 189 12.99 11.17 21.75
N HIS A 190 14.13 10.99 21.09
CA HIS A 190 15.41 10.78 21.77
C HIS A 190 15.92 12.04 22.47
N ALA A 191 15.79 13.21 21.85
CA ALA A 191 16.15 14.47 22.50
C ALA A 191 15.36 14.69 23.81
N LYS A 192 14.04 14.43 23.78
CA LYS A 192 13.19 14.48 24.98
C LYS A 192 13.61 13.45 26.04
N ALA A 193 13.96 12.23 25.64
CA ALA A 193 14.43 11.20 26.56
C ALA A 193 15.75 11.57 27.25
N HIS A 194 16.55 12.41 26.61
CA HIS A 194 17.81 12.94 27.16
C HIS A 194 17.68 14.32 27.81
N GLY A 195 16.44 14.81 28.04
CA GLY A 195 16.21 16.08 28.74
C GLY A 195 16.63 17.32 27.96
N ILE A 196 16.80 17.23 26.64
CA ILE A 196 17.14 18.37 25.80
C ILE A 196 15.86 19.06 25.37
N GLU A 197 15.70 20.29 25.86
CA GLU A 197 14.65 21.20 25.42
C GLU A 197 14.91 21.58 23.96
N LEU A 198 14.18 20.90 23.06
CA LEU A 198 14.13 21.30 21.67
C LEU A 198 13.31 22.59 21.62
N THR A 199 13.94 23.70 21.22
CA THR A 199 13.23 24.93 20.86
C THR A 199 12.17 24.54 19.83
N ASP A 200 10.91 24.59 20.28
CA ASP A 200 9.79 23.96 19.58
C ASP A 200 9.81 24.40 18.11
N LEU A 201 9.63 23.48 17.16
CA LEU A 201 9.40 23.83 15.76
C LEU A 201 8.17 24.74 15.58
N ARG A 202 7.37 24.91 16.65
CA ARG A 202 6.33 25.94 16.76
C ARG A 202 6.85 27.38 16.87
N THR A 203 8.00 27.65 17.50
CA THR A 203 8.51 29.03 17.67
C THR A 203 9.27 29.56 16.45
N LEU A 204 9.84 28.69 15.60
CA LEU A 204 10.37 29.09 14.28
C LEU A 204 9.26 29.28 13.22
N ASN A 205 8.05 28.77 13.48
CA ASN A 205 6.84 29.15 12.75
C ASN A 205 6.28 30.44 13.35
N LYS A 206 6.98 31.58 13.16
CA LYS A 206 6.34 32.89 13.39
C LYS A 206 5.08 32.92 12.53
N PRO A 207 3.87 33.01 13.11
CA PRO A 207 2.65 33.08 12.34
C PRO A 207 2.71 34.33 11.46
N VAL A 208 2.39 34.19 10.17
CA VAL A 208 2.07 35.35 9.35
C VAL A 208 0.93 36.08 10.06
N PRO A 209 1.07 37.38 10.38
CA PRO A 209 0.02 38.13 11.04
C PRO A 209 -1.14 38.30 10.06
N LEU A 210 -2.06 37.34 10.03
CA LEU A 210 -3.40 37.59 9.50
C LEU A 210 -4.18 38.34 10.57
N ASP A 211 -4.78 39.45 10.15
CA ASP A 211 -5.75 40.18 10.96
C ASP A 211 -6.94 39.26 11.29
N PRO A 212 -7.22 39.01 12.59
CA PRO A 212 -8.35 38.20 13.03
C PRO A 212 -9.71 38.74 12.59
N ASP A 213 -9.88 40.07 12.53
CA ASP A 213 -11.17 40.69 12.24
C ASP A 213 -11.48 40.61 10.75
N TRP A 214 -10.47 40.88 9.91
CA TRP A 214 -10.56 40.62 8.46
C TRP A 214 -10.84 39.14 8.18
N LEU A 215 -10.15 38.22 8.85
CA LEU A 215 -10.34 36.78 8.62
C LEU A 215 -11.77 36.33 9.02
N ARG A 216 -12.31 36.91 10.09
CA ARG A 216 -13.69 36.67 10.54
C ARG A 216 -14.67 37.13 9.48
N GLU A 217 -14.55 38.36 8.98
CA GLU A 217 -15.39 38.90 7.90
C GLU A 217 -15.35 38.01 6.65
N GLN A 218 -14.15 37.61 6.21
CA GLN A 218 -14.01 36.77 5.02
C GLN A 218 -14.65 35.38 5.16
N THR A 219 -14.67 34.80 6.37
CA THR A 219 -15.24 33.47 6.60
C THR A 219 -16.71 33.45 7.05
N GLU A 220 -17.15 34.41 7.86
CA GLU A 220 -18.49 34.45 8.44
C GLU A 220 -19.44 35.26 7.54
N VAL A 221 -19.01 36.42 7.04
CA VAL A 221 -19.82 37.29 6.17
C VAL A 221 -19.74 36.83 4.71
N HIS A 222 -18.52 36.67 4.18
CA HIS A 222 -18.32 36.33 2.77
C HIS A 222 -18.27 34.83 2.47
N GLN A 223 -18.34 33.97 3.49
CA GLN A 223 -18.32 32.49 3.40
C GLN A 223 -17.21 31.91 2.50
N ARG A 224 -16.07 32.59 2.40
CA ARG A 224 -14.96 32.19 1.53
C ARG A 224 -14.28 30.94 2.07
N SER A 225 -13.81 30.08 1.16
CA SER A 225 -13.08 28.88 1.57
C SER A 225 -11.66 29.22 2.00
N ALA A 226 -11.07 28.39 2.87
CA ALA A 226 -9.65 28.54 3.23
C ALA A 226 -8.71 28.46 2.02
N THR A 227 -9.15 27.86 0.89
CA THR A 227 -8.39 27.81 -0.36
C THR A 227 -8.46 29.14 -1.12
N ASP A 228 -9.64 29.77 -1.17
CA ASP A 228 -9.83 31.05 -1.87
C ASP A 228 -9.18 32.20 -1.10
N ILE A 229 -9.26 32.17 0.23
CA ILE A 229 -8.56 33.12 1.10
C ILE A 229 -7.05 32.96 0.89
N ALA A 230 -6.55 31.73 0.93
CA ALA A 230 -5.14 31.41 0.73
C ALA A 230 -4.59 31.90 -0.62
N ALA A 231 -5.38 31.80 -1.69
CA ALA A 231 -4.99 32.29 -3.00
C ALA A 231 -4.85 33.82 -3.06
N GLU A 232 -5.66 34.56 -2.30
CA GLU A 232 -5.61 36.02 -2.25
C GLU A 232 -4.48 36.56 -1.37
N VAL A 233 -4.26 35.94 -0.20
CA VAL A 233 -3.20 36.36 0.73
C VAL A 233 -1.85 35.69 0.47
N GLU A 234 -1.73 34.97 -0.66
CA GLU A 234 -0.55 34.19 -1.08
C GLU A 234 -0.03 33.22 0.00
N LEU A 235 -0.93 32.66 0.81
CA LEU A 235 -0.59 31.67 1.83
C LEU A 235 -1.01 30.27 1.42
N THR A 236 -0.53 29.27 2.15
CA THR A 236 -1.08 27.92 1.99
C THR A 236 -2.47 27.82 2.65
N PRO A 237 -3.41 27.04 2.08
CA PRO A 237 -4.71 26.79 2.72
C PRO A 237 -4.59 26.23 4.14
N GLU A 238 -3.50 25.52 4.42
CA GLU A 238 -3.21 24.96 5.74
C GLU A 238 -2.78 26.03 6.76
N THR A 239 -2.06 27.06 6.30
CA THR A 239 -1.72 28.23 7.12
C THR A 239 -2.98 29.00 7.51
N VAL A 240 -3.91 29.21 6.57
CA VAL A 240 -5.21 29.87 6.83
C VAL A 240 -6.04 29.06 7.83
N ARG A 241 -6.16 27.74 7.64
CA ARG A 241 -6.88 26.85 8.60
C ARG A 241 -6.30 26.92 10.01
N ARG A 242 -4.97 26.97 10.14
CA ARG A 242 -4.31 27.08 11.43
C ARG A 242 -4.64 28.39 12.15
N ASN A 243 -4.74 29.50 11.41
CA ASN A 243 -5.16 30.79 11.97
C ASN A 243 -6.64 30.81 12.38
N LEU A 244 -7.54 30.19 11.62
CA LEU A 244 -8.96 30.05 12.02
C LEU A 244 -9.13 29.31 13.35
N ILE A 245 -8.38 28.22 13.55
CA ILE A 245 -8.35 27.47 14.81
C ILE A 245 -7.86 28.35 15.95
N ARG A 246 -6.78 29.08 15.71
CA ARG A 246 -6.12 29.92 16.72
C ARG A 246 -7.01 31.04 17.21
N PHE A 247 -7.76 31.68 16.30
CA PHE A 247 -8.64 32.81 16.63
C PHE A 247 -10.06 32.38 17.02
N ASN A 248 -10.32 31.07 17.15
CA ASN A 248 -11.64 30.52 17.45
C ASN A 248 -12.73 31.04 16.49
N ILE A 249 -12.39 31.22 15.22
CA ILE A 249 -13.32 31.65 14.18
C ILE A 249 -14.01 30.40 13.63
N ALA A 250 -15.35 30.45 13.56
CA ALA A 250 -16.13 29.32 13.12
C ALA A 250 -15.71 28.91 11.71
N ARG A 251 -15.21 27.69 11.58
CA ARG A 251 -14.87 27.17 10.25
C ARG A 251 -16.17 26.95 9.49
N ARG A 252 -16.14 27.21 8.18
CA ARG A 252 -17.09 26.57 7.27
C ARG A 252 -17.13 25.05 7.56
N PRO A 253 -18.30 24.43 7.73
CA PRO A 253 -18.41 23.00 8.05
C PRO A 253 -17.66 22.14 7.02
N GLN A 254 -16.84 21.20 7.51
CA GLN A 254 -15.99 20.36 6.68
C GLN A 254 -16.70 19.02 6.40
N GLY A 255 -16.97 18.75 5.13
CA GLY A 255 -17.78 17.61 4.66
C GLY A 255 -18.58 18.01 3.42
N PHE A 256 -19.29 17.08 2.78
CA PHE A 256 -19.91 17.20 1.44
C PHE A 256 -20.52 18.57 1.06
N ALA A 257 -21.07 19.36 2.00
CA ALA A 257 -21.52 20.76 1.82
C ALA A 257 -20.43 21.79 1.43
N GLY A 258 -19.15 21.42 1.50
CA GLY A 258 -17.99 22.26 1.21
C GLY A 258 -17.44 22.18 -0.22
N MET A 259 -17.93 21.26 -1.06
CA MET A 259 -17.55 21.22 -2.47
C MET A 259 -18.21 22.41 -3.20
N PRO A 260 -17.53 23.08 -4.16
CA PRO A 260 -18.00 24.31 -4.83
C PRO A 260 -19.35 24.23 -5.56
N SER A 261 -19.98 23.06 -5.57
CA SER A 261 -21.29 22.75 -6.13
C SER A 261 -22.43 22.69 -5.11
N HIS A 262 -22.18 22.78 -3.81
CA HIS A 262 -23.23 22.74 -2.78
C HIS A 262 -23.49 24.16 -2.27
N GLY A 263 -24.67 24.68 -2.62
CA GLY A 263 -25.13 26.04 -2.29
C GLY A 263 -25.24 27.02 -3.47
N ARG A 264 -24.90 26.60 -4.70
CA ARG A 264 -25.16 27.41 -5.89
C ARG A 264 -26.47 26.98 -6.51
N THR A 265 -27.50 27.80 -6.34
CA THR A 265 -28.67 27.76 -7.22
C THR A 265 -28.28 28.30 -8.58
N HIS A 266 -28.74 27.65 -9.62
CA HIS A 266 -28.53 27.99 -11.01
C HIS A 266 -29.89 28.25 -11.66
N PRO A 267 -30.61 29.31 -11.25
CA PRO A 267 -31.99 29.56 -11.71
C PRO A 267 -32.09 29.65 -13.24
N ASP A 268 -31.01 30.07 -13.91
CA ASP A 268 -30.91 30.20 -15.36
C ASP A 268 -30.78 28.85 -16.10
N LEU A 269 -30.66 27.72 -15.39
CA LEU A 269 -30.52 26.39 -15.98
C LEU A 269 -31.85 25.63 -16.05
N PRO A 270 -32.03 24.76 -17.07
CA PRO A 270 -33.15 23.83 -17.15
C PRO A 270 -33.32 23.01 -15.87
N GLN A 271 -34.58 22.69 -15.54
CA GLN A 271 -34.94 22.02 -14.28
C GLN A 271 -34.23 20.67 -14.11
N GLU A 272 -34.03 19.92 -15.19
CA GLU A 272 -33.35 18.64 -15.20
C GLU A 272 -31.88 18.75 -14.80
N ILE A 273 -31.16 19.75 -15.33
CA ILE A 273 -29.77 20.01 -14.94
C ILE A 273 -29.72 20.44 -13.48
N ARG A 274 -30.63 21.33 -13.05
CA ARG A 274 -30.73 21.78 -11.66
C ARG A 274 -30.92 20.60 -10.70
N ARG A 275 -31.88 19.71 -10.97
CA ARG A 275 -32.12 18.50 -10.15
C ARG A 275 -30.87 17.61 -10.02
N ALA A 276 -30.07 17.51 -11.09
CA ALA A 276 -28.85 16.72 -11.08
C ALA A 276 -27.69 17.35 -10.28
N VAL A 277 -27.62 18.70 -10.21
CA VAL A 277 -26.43 19.43 -9.71
C VAL A 277 -26.65 20.20 -8.41
N GLU A 278 -27.88 20.65 -8.12
CA GLU A 278 -28.21 21.47 -6.94
C GLU A 278 -28.47 20.62 -5.68
N GLY A 279 -28.50 19.29 -5.81
CA GLY A 279 -28.66 18.35 -4.70
C GLY A 279 -27.40 17.51 -4.43
N PRO A 280 -27.35 16.21 -4.82
CA PRO A 280 -26.32 15.30 -4.35
C PRO A 280 -24.92 15.59 -4.92
N PRO A 281 -23.84 15.14 -4.25
CA PRO A 281 -22.48 15.39 -4.69
C PRO A 281 -22.18 14.80 -6.06
N HIS A 282 -21.23 15.42 -6.76
CA HIS A 282 -20.75 14.99 -8.08
C HIS A 282 -21.79 15.05 -9.21
N GLY A 283 -22.85 15.85 -9.06
CA GLY A 283 -23.86 16.10 -10.11
C GLY A 283 -23.27 16.45 -11.48
N TRP A 284 -22.40 17.46 -11.52
CA TRP A 284 -21.70 17.88 -12.76
C TRP A 284 -20.84 16.77 -13.36
N LEU A 285 -20.18 15.96 -12.52
CA LEU A 285 -19.40 14.82 -12.99
C LEU A 285 -20.30 13.74 -13.61
N ARG A 286 -21.47 13.47 -13.02
CA ARG A 286 -22.43 12.49 -13.57
C ARG A 286 -22.99 12.96 -14.91
N LEU A 287 -23.35 14.23 -15.03
CA LEU A 287 -23.75 14.84 -16.32
C LEU A 287 -22.64 14.70 -17.37
N ARG A 288 -21.39 14.99 -16.99
CA ARG A 288 -20.23 14.81 -17.89
C ARG A 288 -20.05 13.35 -18.29
N ARG A 289 -20.17 12.41 -17.35
CA ARG A 289 -20.03 10.99 -17.63
C ARG A 289 -21.13 10.50 -18.56
N PHE A 290 -22.37 10.92 -18.37
CA PHE A 290 -23.46 10.66 -19.30
C PHE A 290 -23.12 11.16 -20.72
N GLN A 291 -22.68 12.42 -20.85
CA GLN A 291 -22.24 13.00 -22.13
C GLN A 291 -21.07 12.22 -22.78
N GLN A 292 -20.16 11.68 -21.98
CA GLN A 292 -19.02 10.90 -22.44
C GLN A 292 -19.39 9.50 -22.94
N ILE A 293 -20.33 8.83 -22.26
CA ILE A 293 -20.61 7.42 -22.55
C ILE A 293 -21.63 7.21 -23.66
N ILE A 294 -22.42 8.23 -24.02
CA ILE A 294 -23.57 8.07 -24.92
C ILE A 294 -23.20 7.65 -26.35
N GLY A 295 -21.97 7.97 -26.78
CA GLY A 295 -21.46 7.58 -28.10
C GLY A 295 -20.86 6.16 -28.15
N TYR A 296 -20.99 5.36 -27.09
CA TYR A 296 -20.47 3.99 -27.05
C TYR A 296 -21.59 2.95 -27.09
N PRO A 297 -21.38 1.79 -27.73
CA PRO A 297 -22.41 0.77 -27.89
C PRO A 297 -22.74 0.03 -26.58
N SER A 298 -21.92 0.14 -25.53
CA SER A 298 -22.23 -0.41 -24.21
C SER A 298 -21.43 0.29 -23.10
N ILE A 299 -21.91 0.18 -21.86
CA ILE A 299 -21.21 0.67 -20.66
C ILE A 299 -19.83 0.02 -20.50
N ASN A 300 -19.67 -1.25 -20.89
CA ASN A 300 -18.39 -1.95 -20.81
C ASN A 300 -17.36 -1.38 -21.78
N VAL A 301 -17.78 -1.05 -23.01
CA VAL A 301 -16.91 -0.40 -23.99
C VAL A 301 -16.56 1.02 -23.53
N ALA A 302 -17.55 1.78 -23.06
CA ALA A 302 -17.34 3.12 -22.51
C ALA A 302 -16.36 3.09 -21.33
N SER A 303 -16.55 2.17 -20.37
CA SER A 303 -15.70 1.96 -19.19
C SER A 303 -14.22 1.85 -19.54
N ARG A 304 -13.89 1.03 -20.55
CA ARG A 304 -12.50 0.87 -21.03
C ARG A 304 -11.96 2.15 -21.65
N ALA A 305 -12.77 2.84 -22.46
CA ALA A 305 -12.35 4.06 -23.14
C ALA A 305 -12.11 5.22 -22.16
N ILE A 306 -12.98 5.41 -21.17
CA ILE A 306 -12.88 6.52 -20.21
C ILE A 306 -12.14 6.16 -18.91
N LYS A 307 -11.63 4.93 -18.80
CA LYS A 307 -10.87 4.39 -17.66
C LYS A 307 -11.60 4.53 -16.31
N VAL A 308 -12.90 4.23 -16.30
CA VAL A 308 -13.74 4.18 -15.09
C VAL A 308 -14.39 2.82 -15.03
N SER A 309 -14.52 2.21 -13.85
CA SER A 309 -15.12 0.88 -13.74
C SER A 309 -16.57 0.86 -14.24
N ALA A 310 -16.98 -0.22 -14.91
CA ALA A 310 -18.35 -0.38 -15.41
C ALA A 310 -19.39 -0.31 -14.29
N ALA A 311 -19.10 -0.89 -13.13
CA ALA A 311 -19.96 -0.82 -11.95
C ALA A 311 -20.18 0.62 -11.47
N THR A 312 -19.10 1.42 -11.42
CA THR A 312 -19.18 2.84 -11.06
C THR A 312 -20.02 3.63 -12.05
N LEU A 313 -19.85 3.39 -13.36
CA LEU A 313 -20.64 4.08 -14.38
C LEU A 313 -22.12 3.71 -14.28
N THR A 314 -22.44 2.43 -14.13
CA THR A 314 -23.82 1.98 -13.93
C THR A 314 -24.47 2.65 -12.73
N ALA A 315 -23.79 2.70 -11.59
CA ALA A 315 -24.28 3.35 -10.37
C ALA A 315 -24.44 4.88 -10.54
N GLN A 316 -23.49 5.53 -11.22
CA GLN A 316 -23.55 6.98 -11.47
C GLN A 316 -24.71 7.36 -12.40
N ILE A 317 -24.96 6.57 -13.45
CA ILE A 317 -26.10 6.77 -14.34
C ILE A 317 -27.42 6.52 -13.62
N ALA A 318 -27.54 5.40 -12.89
CA ALA A 318 -28.76 5.11 -12.14
C ALA A 318 -29.09 6.21 -11.12
N LYS A 319 -28.06 6.78 -10.47
CA LYS A 319 -28.24 7.91 -9.56
C LYS A 319 -28.65 9.19 -10.29
N LEU A 320 -28.07 9.46 -11.47
CA LEU A 320 -28.46 10.60 -12.31
C LEU A 320 -29.92 10.50 -12.77
N GLU A 321 -30.34 9.31 -13.22
CA GLU A 321 -31.72 9.00 -13.61
C GLU A 321 -32.68 9.19 -12.43
N ALA A 322 -32.29 8.74 -11.23
CA ALA A 322 -33.08 8.94 -10.01
C ALA A 322 -33.18 10.41 -9.57
N ASP A 323 -32.09 11.18 -9.69
CA ASP A 323 -32.07 12.60 -9.32
C ASP A 323 -32.93 13.44 -10.27
N ILE A 324 -32.92 13.12 -11.58
CA ILE A 324 -33.73 13.81 -12.59
C ILE A 324 -35.19 13.32 -12.56
N GLY A 325 -35.39 12.03 -12.21
CA GLY A 325 -36.67 11.34 -12.25
C GLY A 325 -37.05 10.82 -13.64
N LYS A 326 -36.06 10.62 -14.53
CA LYS A 326 -36.24 10.22 -15.93
C LYS A 326 -35.26 9.13 -16.30
N SER A 327 -35.67 8.19 -17.16
CA SER A 327 -34.77 7.20 -17.76
C SER A 327 -34.00 7.87 -18.90
N LEU A 328 -32.67 7.85 -18.86
CA LEU A 328 -31.81 8.54 -19.83
C LEU A 328 -31.18 7.58 -20.84
N LEU A 329 -31.09 6.29 -20.48
CA LEU A 329 -30.37 5.28 -21.25
C LEU A 329 -31.16 3.98 -21.42
N ASN A 330 -31.38 3.60 -22.68
CA ASN A 330 -31.76 2.24 -23.02
C ASN A 330 -30.53 1.34 -22.89
N ARG A 331 -30.56 0.41 -21.92
CA ARG A 331 -29.43 -0.49 -21.64
C ARG A 331 -29.17 -1.40 -22.85
N GLY A 332 -27.91 -1.46 -23.28
CA GLY A 332 -27.51 -2.36 -24.36
C GLY A 332 -27.74 -3.82 -23.98
N ARG A 333 -28.29 -4.59 -24.92
CA ARG A 333 -28.46 -6.05 -24.83
C ARG A 333 -27.53 -6.73 -25.84
N PRO A 334 -27.30 -8.05 -25.77
CA PRO A 334 -26.65 -8.76 -26.86
C PRO A 334 -27.33 -8.40 -28.20
N ARG A 335 -26.55 -7.91 -29.18
CA ARG A 335 -26.98 -7.42 -30.51
C ARG A 335 -27.80 -6.11 -30.53
N HIS A 336 -27.97 -5.41 -29.41
CA HIS A 336 -28.65 -4.11 -29.36
C HIS A 336 -27.75 -3.08 -28.66
N PRO A 337 -27.18 -2.09 -29.37
CA PRO A 337 -26.33 -1.10 -28.75
C PRO A 337 -27.11 -0.26 -27.74
N MET A 338 -26.41 0.23 -26.73
CA MET A 338 -26.94 1.22 -25.80
C MET A 338 -27.30 2.50 -26.56
N THR A 339 -28.52 3.01 -26.36
CA THR A 339 -28.99 4.24 -26.99
C THR A 339 -29.55 5.22 -25.96
N PRO A 340 -29.41 6.54 -26.16
CA PRO A 340 -30.16 7.54 -25.41
C PRO A 340 -31.68 7.31 -25.55
N THR A 341 -32.43 7.59 -24.49
CA THR A 341 -33.89 7.78 -24.57
C THR A 341 -34.20 9.18 -25.12
N GLU A 342 -35.48 9.49 -25.37
CA GLU A 342 -35.92 10.85 -25.72
C GLU A 342 -35.49 11.87 -24.65
N ASP A 343 -35.69 11.56 -23.37
CA ASP A 343 -35.21 12.37 -22.25
C ASP A 343 -33.68 12.48 -22.21
N GLY A 344 -32.97 11.40 -22.60
CA GLY A 344 -31.52 11.40 -22.74
C GLY A 344 -31.04 12.39 -23.82
N HIS A 345 -31.71 12.42 -24.98
CA HIS A 345 -31.44 13.39 -26.03
C HIS A 345 -31.76 14.82 -25.61
N ALA A 346 -32.90 15.03 -24.95
CA ALA A 346 -33.27 16.34 -24.41
C ALA A 346 -32.23 16.86 -23.42
N LEU A 347 -31.74 15.99 -22.52
CA LEU A 347 -30.69 16.36 -21.56
C LEU A 347 -29.37 16.73 -22.27
N LEU A 348 -28.99 16.01 -23.33
CA LEU A 348 -27.79 16.37 -24.11
C LEU A 348 -27.93 17.73 -24.80
N ALA A 349 -29.11 18.03 -25.35
CA ALA A 349 -29.39 19.33 -25.93
C ALA A 349 -29.29 20.46 -24.88
N MET A 350 -29.84 20.24 -23.69
CA MET A 350 -29.72 21.18 -22.56
C MET A 350 -28.27 21.39 -22.12
N LEU A 351 -27.44 20.33 -22.12
CA LEU A 351 -26.01 20.43 -21.81
C LEU A 351 -25.22 21.19 -22.88
N GLY A 352 -25.75 21.30 -24.10
CA GLY A 352 -25.19 22.11 -25.18
C GLY A 352 -25.41 23.62 -25.03
N HIS A 353 -26.29 24.05 -24.11
CA HIS A 353 -26.51 25.47 -23.85
C HIS A 353 -25.23 26.15 -23.32
N PRO A 354 -24.85 27.37 -23.78
CA PRO A 354 -23.56 27.99 -23.45
C PRO A 354 -23.26 28.03 -21.96
N ARG A 355 -24.26 28.38 -21.14
CA ARG A 355 -24.13 28.45 -19.69
C ARG A 355 -23.93 27.07 -19.04
N ALA A 356 -24.63 26.05 -19.52
CA ALA A 356 -24.48 24.69 -19.01
C ALA A 356 -23.11 24.12 -19.38
N ALA A 357 -22.66 24.36 -20.62
CA ALA A 357 -21.34 23.94 -21.10
C ALA A 357 -20.19 24.59 -20.31
N GLU A 358 -20.26 25.90 -20.07
CA GLU A 358 -19.28 26.64 -19.26
C GLU A 358 -19.14 26.05 -17.84
N LEU A 359 -20.28 25.80 -17.18
CA LEU A 359 -20.28 25.25 -15.82
C LEU A 359 -19.81 23.79 -15.80
N LEU A 360 -20.18 23.01 -16.81
CA LEU A 360 -19.73 21.63 -16.96
C LEU A 360 -18.21 21.56 -17.17
N ASP A 361 -17.61 22.49 -17.93
CA ASP A 361 -16.15 22.57 -18.11
C ASP A 361 -15.43 23.05 -16.84
N ARG A 362 -16.06 23.98 -16.10
CA ARG A 362 -15.53 24.49 -14.82
C ARG A 362 -15.49 23.42 -13.74
N TYR A 363 -16.56 22.62 -13.58
CA TYR A 363 -16.68 21.68 -12.47
C TYR A 363 -16.42 20.21 -12.82
N ALA A 364 -16.46 19.85 -14.11
CA ALA A 364 -16.28 18.49 -14.56
C ALA A 364 -15.47 18.45 -15.86
N LYS A 365 -14.17 18.76 -15.74
CA LYS A 365 -13.23 18.74 -16.87
C LYS A 365 -13.26 17.38 -17.59
N PRO A 366 -13.37 17.37 -18.93
CA PRO A 366 -13.34 16.13 -19.68
C PRO A 366 -11.94 15.49 -19.65
N LEU A 367 -11.85 14.23 -20.12
CA LEU A 367 -10.56 13.59 -20.34
C LEU A 367 -9.75 14.38 -21.36
N ARG A 368 -8.42 14.40 -21.21
CA ARG A 368 -7.52 15.12 -22.11
C ARG A 368 -7.76 14.68 -23.56
N GLY A 369 -8.13 15.63 -24.43
CA GLY A 369 -8.40 15.38 -25.84
C GLY A 369 -9.84 14.95 -26.18
N TRP A 370 -10.72 14.79 -25.20
CA TRP A 370 -12.13 14.50 -25.44
C TRP A 370 -12.88 15.76 -25.88
N ARG A 371 -13.61 15.68 -27.00
CA ARG A 371 -14.51 16.74 -27.50
C ARG A 371 -15.93 16.19 -27.65
N PRO A 372 -16.99 16.96 -27.32
CA PRO A 372 -18.38 16.51 -27.45
C PRO A 372 -18.70 15.88 -28.81
N ASP A 373 -18.18 16.47 -29.89
CA ASP A 373 -18.48 16.12 -31.29
C ASP A 373 -17.31 15.45 -32.03
N ASP A 374 -16.49 14.64 -31.35
CA ASP A 374 -15.36 13.97 -32.01
C ASP A 374 -15.84 12.84 -32.96
N PRO A 375 -15.67 12.97 -34.30
CA PRO A 375 -16.11 11.98 -35.28
C PRO A 375 -15.32 10.66 -35.20
N ARG A 376 -14.23 10.60 -34.42
CA ARG A 376 -13.47 9.36 -34.20
C ARG A 376 -14.21 8.35 -33.33
N ARG A 377 -15.28 8.76 -32.62
CA ARG A 377 -16.08 7.85 -31.77
C ARG A 377 -16.76 6.75 -32.58
N ASP A 378 -17.27 7.09 -33.77
CA ASP A 378 -17.93 6.16 -34.70
C ASP A 378 -16.97 5.15 -35.34
N ARG A 379 -15.66 5.37 -35.24
CA ARG A 379 -14.65 4.44 -35.80
C ARG A 379 -14.27 3.33 -34.82
N THR A 380 -14.39 3.58 -33.52
CA THR A 380 -14.21 2.54 -32.49
C THR A 380 -15.32 1.49 -32.51
N THR A 381 -16.47 1.81 -33.09
CA THR A 381 -17.66 0.94 -33.24
C THR A 381 -17.60 0.01 -34.45
N GLN A 382 -16.69 0.22 -35.41
CA GLN A 382 -16.58 -0.63 -36.62
C GLN A 382 -15.49 -1.72 -36.57
N ARG A 383 -14.65 -1.74 -35.54
CA ARG A 383 -13.66 -2.82 -35.32
C ARG A 383 -13.98 -3.58 -34.05
N GLN A 384 -15.02 -4.40 -34.10
CA GLN A 384 -15.19 -5.56 -33.21
C GLN A 384 -16.08 -6.61 -33.84
#